data_AF-A0A838PEI0-F1
#
_entry.id   AF-A0A838PEI0-F1
#
_cell.length_a   1.000
_cell.length_b   1.000
_cell.length_c   1.000
_cell.angle_alpha   90.00
_cell.angle_beta   90.00
_cell.angle_gamma   90.00
#
_symmetry.space_group_name_H-M   'P 1'
#
loop_
_entity.id
_entity.type
_entity.pdbx_description
1 polymer ?
#
loop_
_entity_poly.entity_id
_entity_poly.type
_entity_poly.pdbx_seq_one_letter_code
_entity_poly.pdbx_strand_id
1 'polypeptide(L)'
;MTYSVMGHELLAGRALYSDQWDQKPPAIYITYAFAEILTGYGLHTIFLLGVVMSIITLLGVYFAGSASSGGMTAGLWAASFWAIISNNLELDAGSPNAEVFMNACLIWAFALLVRMDGRSSDLWRSLVIGGLFALASFYKTVVFAVPVLLACVHVAFPPAGSQGRRRALVQVLVMAAVSIGSWVLVFSYFAVRGRFEAFREVFIYNSYYAGGLKNMFRSLLAPVRRTSELFPNFLNPLAIFTSVGAVFCIFKSLRLGALLIAFIIATWIGIALPGGFWPHYYQLWLPPLAVGAGWTVGLLARVTAERRFA
;
A
#
# COMPACT_ATOMS: atom_id res chain seq x y z
N MET A 1 -1.53 -7.38 19.65
CA MET A 1 -2.38 -8.21 20.54
C MET A 1 -3.87 -7.94 20.35
N THR A 2 -4.34 -6.69 20.33
CA THR A 2 -5.77 -6.34 20.19
C THR A 2 -6.48 -7.03 18.99
N TYR A 3 -5.87 -7.01 17.80
CA TYR A 3 -6.47 -7.61 16.61
C TYR A 3 -6.68 -9.11 16.71
N SER A 4 -5.75 -9.81 17.37
CA SER A 4 -5.83 -11.26 17.58
C SER A 4 -6.94 -11.62 18.55
N VAL A 5 -7.08 -10.86 19.64
CA VAL A 5 -8.19 -11.04 20.60
C VAL A 5 -9.52 -10.81 19.89
N MET A 6 -9.65 -9.75 19.10
CA MET A 6 -10.90 -9.48 18.41
C MET A 6 -11.24 -10.51 17.32
N GLY A 7 -10.22 -11.02 16.63
CA GLY A 7 -10.36 -12.16 15.72
C GLY A 7 -10.86 -13.42 16.42
N HIS A 8 -10.31 -13.74 17.59
CA HIS A 8 -10.75 -14.86 18.41
C HIS A 8 -12.21 -14.73 18.86
N GLU A 9 -12.57 -13.57 19.41
CA GLU A 9 -13.92 -13.31 19.90
C GLU A 9 -14.96 -13.30 18.75
N LEU A 10 -14.54 -12.91 17.53
CA LEU A 10 -15.37 -13.08 16.33
C LEU A 10 -15.71 -14.55 16.06
N LEU A 11 -14.73 -15.46 16.19
CA LEU A 11 -14.96 -16.90 16.06
C LEU A 11 -15.84 -17.45 17.18
N ALA A 12 -15.79 -16.85 18.37
CA ALA A 12 -16.67 -17.14 19.49
C ALA A 12 -18.11 -16.59 19.32
N GLY A 13 -18.42 -15.98 18.16
CA GLY A 13 -19.76 -15.46 17.84
C GLY A 13 -20.02 -14.04 18.31
N ARG A 14 -19.04 -13.35 18.90
CA ARG A 14 -19.16 -11.93 19.25
C ARG A 14 -19.01 -11.05 18.03
N ALA A 15 -19.88 -10.07 17.93
CA ALA A 15 -19.98 -9.24 16.76
C ALA A 15 -19.14 -7.96 16.82
N LEU A 16 -18.51 -7.63 15.68
CA LEU A 16 -17.87 -6.33 15.47
C LEU A 16 -18.88 -5.17 15.53
N TYR A 17 -18.43 -4.07 16.10
CA TYR A 17 -19.16 -2.83 16.30
C TYR A 17 -20.49 -3.04 17.02
N SER A 18 -20.47 -3.92 18.02
CA SER A 18 -21.56 -4.12 18.99
C SER A 18 -21.00 -4.71 20.27
N ASP A 19 -20.63 -5.99 20.26
CA ASP A 19 -20.02 -6.67 21.41
C ASP A 19 -18.54 -6.28 21.57
N GLN A 20 -17.91 -5.90 20.47
CA GLN A 20 -16.52 -5.47 20.41
C GLN A 20 -16.41 -4.22 19.53
N TRP A 21 -15.56 -3.27 19.93
CA TRP A 21 -15.34 -2.05 19.17
C TRP A 21 -13.86 -1.65 19.20
N ASP A 22 -13.32 -1.29 18.04
CA ASP A 22 -12.01 -0.66 17.87
C ASP A 22 -12.07 0.26 16.64
N GLN A 23 -11.13 1.19 16.56
CA GLN A 23 -11.10 2.26 15.57
C GLN A 23 -10.63 1.82 14.17
N LYS A 24 -10.34 0.54 13.93
CA LYS A 24 -9.96 0.04 12.60
C LYS A 24 -11.18 -0.48 11.85
N PRO A 25 -11.18 -0.43 10.51
CA PRO A 25 -12.23 -1.09 9.73
C PRO A 25 -12.06 -2.63 9.78
N PRO A 26 -13.07 -3.38 9.30
CA PRO A 26 -13.28 -4.75 9.74
C PRO A 26 -12.25 -5.77 9.22
N ALA A 27 -11.52 -5.48 8.13
CA ALA A 27 -10.70 -6.49 7.47
C ALA A 27 -9.58 -7.01 8.36
N ILE A 28 -9.04 -6.19 9.27
CA ILE A 28 -7.96 -6.65 10.15
C ILE A 28 -8.42 -7.78 11.08
N TYR A 29 -9.59 -7.65 11.70
CA TYR A 29 -10.11 -8.67 12.62
C TYR A 29 -10.54 -9.94 11.88
N ILE A 30 -11.13 -9.80 10.69
CA ILE A 30 -11.48 -10.93 9.82
C ILE A 30 -10.22 -11.68 9.38
N THR A 31 -9.13 -10.96 9.08
CA THR A 31 -7.85 -11.57 8.69
C THR A 31 -7.25 -12.38 9.84
N TYR A 32 -7.29 -11.85 11.06
CA TYR A 32 -6.84 -12.58 12.24
C TYR A 32 -7.72 -13.79 12.57
N ALA A 33 -9.05 -13.66 12.48
CA ALA A 33 -9.97 -14.78 12.65
C ALA A 33 -9.69 -15.90 11.63
N PHE A 34 -9.48 -15.54 10.35
CA PHE A 34 -9.16 -16.53 9.33
C PHE A 34 -7.82 -17.24 9.60
N ALA A 35 -6.77 -16.51 9.98
CA ALA A 35 -5.49 -17.11 10.30
C ALA A 35 -5.56 -18.01 11.54
N GLU A 36 -6.35 -17.63 12.54
CA GLU A 36 -6.60 -18.46 13.72
C GLU A 36 -7.26 -19.80 13.39
N ILE A 37 -8.20 -19.84 12.44
CA ILE A 37 -8.80 -21.12 11.97
C ILE A 37 -7.72 -22.08 11.46
N LEU A 38 -6.64 -21.56 10.88
CA LEU A 38 -5.57 -22.37 10.28
C LEU A 38 -4.52 -22.84 11.29
N THR A 39 -4.22 -22.04 12.31
CA THR A 39 -3.08 -22.28 13.21
C THR A 39 -3.43 -22.39 14.69
N GLY A 40 -4.70 -22.19 15.05
CA GLY A 40 -5.15 -22.02 16.42
C GLY A 40 -4.82 -20.64 16.98
N TYR A 41 -5.46 -20.28 18.11
CA TYR A 41 -5.24 -19.00 18.77
C TYR A 41 -3.84 -18.92 19.41
N GLY A 42 -3.09 -17.85 19.14
CA GLY A 42 -1.80 -17.60 19.79
C GLY A 42 -0.71 -17.08 18.84
N LEU A 43 0.54 -17.33 19.21
CA LEU A 43 1.71 -16.80 18.50
C LEU A 43 1.84 -17.32 17.06
N HIS A 44 1.36 -18.54 16.79
CA HIS A 44 1.39 -19.12 15.44
C HIS A 44 0.58 -18.30 14.43
N THR A 45 -0.55 -17.71 14.84
CA THR A 45 -1.36 -16.81 14.01
C THR A 45 -0.56 -15.57 13.60
N ILE A 46 0.14 -14.97 14.58
CA ILE A 46 0.95 -13.77 14.35
C ILE A 46 2.11 -14.09 13.41
N PHE A 47 2.80 -15.21 13.66
CA PHE A 47 3.90 -15.67 12.82
C PHE A 47 3.46 -15.96 11.38
N LEU A 48 2.35 -16.71 11.20
CA LEU A 48 1.80 -17.02 9.89
C LEU A 48 1.47 -15.74 9.11
N LEU A 49 0.75 -14.81 9.73
CA LEU A 49 0.37 -13.54 9.10
C LEU A 49 1.61 -12.73 8.69
N GLY A 50 2.61 -12.62 9.56
CA GLY A 50 3.86 -11.91 9.27
C GLY A 50 4.60 -12.50 8.08
N VAL A 51 4.80 -13.83 8.07
CA VAL A 51 5.51 -14.54 7.00
C VAL A 51 4.75 -14.46 5.67
N VAL A 52 3.45 -14.80 5.68
CA VAL A 52 2.63 -14.84 4.47
C VAL A 52 2.55 -13.45 3.83
N MET A 53 2.29 -12.40 4.62
CA MET A 53 2.21 -11.05 4.08
C MET A 53 3.57 -10.51 3.62
N SER A 54 4.67 -10.92 4.27
CA SER A 54 6.02 -10.60 3.80
C SER A 54 6.31 -11.23 2.43
N ILE A 55 5.89 -12.48 2.21
CA ILE A 55 6.05 -13.17 0.91
C ILE A 55 5.14 -12.54 -0.15
N ILE A 56 3.88 -12.27 0.17
CA ILE A 56 2.96 -11.61 -0.77
C ILE A 56 3.51 -10.25 -1.21
N THR A 57 4.04 -9.47 -0.26
CA THR A 57 4.64 -8.17 -0.56
C THR A 57 5.94 -8.31 -1.34
N LEU A 58 6.81 -9.28 -1.00
CA LEU A 58 8.04 -9.59 -1.75
C LEU A 58 7.73 -9.85 -3.23
N LEU A 59 6.73 -10.69 -3.52
CA LEU A 59 6.33 -11.00 -4.89
C LEU A 59 5.80 -9.74 -5.60
N GLY A 60 4.95 -8.95 -4.94
CA GLY A 60 4.48 -7.68 -5.50
C GLY A 60 5.62 -6.71 -5.82
N VAL A 61 6.59 -6.57 -4.90
CA VAL A 61 7.79 -5.74 -5.09
C VAL A 61 8.63 -6.26 -6.26
N TYR A 62 8.80 -7.58 -6.40
CA TYR A 62 9.47 -8.18 -7.55
C TYR A 62 8.77 -7.83 -8.87
N PHE A 63 7.44 -7.99 -8.93
CA PHE A 63 6.67 -7.71 -10.15
C PHE A 63 6.64 -6.23 -10.50
N ALA A 64 6.57 -5.33 -9.51
CA ALA A 64 6.70 -3.89 -9.73
C ALA A 64 8.13 -3.50 -10.15
N GLY A 65 9.14 -4.04 -9.47
CA GLY A 65 10.56 -3.83 -9.76
C GLY A 65 10.93 -4.24 -11.19
N SER A 66 10.40 -5.36 -11.65
CA SER A 66 10.65 -5.89 -13.00
C SER A 66 9.85 -5.22 -14.12
N ALA A 67 9.04 -4.21 -13.82
CA ALA A 67 8.30 -3.44 -14.84
C ALA A 67 9.15 -2.35 -15.49
N SER A 68 10.26 -1.95 -14.86
CA SER A 68 11.21 -1.00 -15.44
C SER A 68 12.00 -1.63 -16.59
N SER A 69 12.75 -0.80 -17.32
CA SER A 69 13.69 -1.31 -18.32
C SER A 69 14.66 -2.32 -17.72
N GLY A 70 15.05 -2.25 -16.44
CA GLY A 70 15.95 -3.23 -15.83
C GLY A 70 15.41 -4.68 -15.79
N GLY A 71 14.12 -4.91 -16.09
CA GLY A 71 13.52 -6.24 -16.24
C GLY A 71 13.72 -7.12 -15.01
N MET A 72 14.03 -8.40 -15.22
CA MET A 72 14.23 -9.37 -14.13
C MET A 72 15.26 -8.91 -13.10
N THR A 73 16.38 -8.30 -13.53
CA THR A 73 17.43 -7.81 -12.63
C THR A 73 16.90 -6.75 -11.66
N ALA A 74 16.13 -5.78 -12.16
CA ALA A 74 15.51 -4.77 -11.29
C ALA A 74 14.52 -5.38 -10.29
N GLY A 75 13.75 -6.38 -10.74
CA GLY A 75 12.82 -7.13 -9.87
C GLY A 75 13.53 -7.89 -8.76
N LEU A 76 14.60 -8.61 -9.08
CA LEU A 76 15.38 -9.37 -8.09
C LEU A 76 16.00 -8.45 -7.05
N TRP A 77 16.60 -7.33 -7.47
CA TRP A 77 17.16 -6.35 -6.53
C TRP A 77 16.09 -5.71 -5.64
N ALA A 78 14.93 -5.36 -6.21
CA ALA A 78 13.80 -4.86 -5.42
C ALA A 78 13.36 -5.89 -4.36
N ALA A 79 13.23 -7.16 -4.75
CA ALA A 79 12.90 -8.25 -3.84
C ALA A 79 13.96 -8.46 -2.75
N SER A 80 15.25 -8.41 -3.12
CA SER A 80 16.36 -8.49 -2.16
C SER A 80 16.33 -7.35 -1.15
N PHE A 81 16.09 -6.10 -1.59
CA PHE A 81 15.95 -4.97 -0.67
C PHE A 81 14.77 -5.15 0.28
N TRP A 82 13.61 -5.60 -0.24
CA TRP A 82 12.46 -5.94 0.60
C TRP A 82 12.79 -7.03 1.63
N ALA A 83 13.44 -8.12 1.22
CA ALA A 83 13.79 -9.23 2.11
C ALA A 83 14.64 -8.75 3.31
N ILE A 84 15.55 -7.79 3.09
CA ILE A 84 16.40 -7.22 4.13
C ILE A 84 15.61 -6.32 5.09
N ILE A 85 14.71 -5.48 4.58
CA ILE A 85 14.06 -4.42 5.38
C ILE A 85 12.68 -4.81 5.94
N SER A 86 12.06 -5.88 5.44
CA SER A 86 10.67 -6.26 5.73
C SER A 86 10.38 -6.56 7.19
N ASN A 87 11.38 -6.97 7.97
CA ASN A 87 11.25 -7.31 9.40
C ASN A 87 12.04 -6.33 10.29
N ASN A 88 12.19 -5.09 9.86
CA ASN A 88 12.89 -4.09 10.65
C ASN A 88 12.21 -3.85 12.02
N LEU A 89 12.98 -3.99 13.09
CA LEU A 89 12.51 -3.88 14.48
C LEU A 89 12.13 -2.45 14.87
N GLU A 90 12.88 -1.44 14.41
CA GLU A 90 12.61 -0.03 14.73
C GLU A 90 11.25 0.41 14.17
N LEU A 91 10.89 -0.12 13.01
CA LEU A 91 9.61 0.13 12.36
C LEU A 91 8.48 -0.79 12.84
N ASP A 92 8.74 -1.74 13.74
CA ASP A 92 7.79 -2.80 14.10
C ASP A 92 7.26 -3.56 12.86
N ALA A 93 8.11 -3.71 11.83
CA ALA A 93 7.71 -4.25 10.52
C ALA A 93 7.50 -5.78 10.52
N GLY A 94 8.02 -6.47 11.53
CA GLY A 94 7.75 -7.89 11.75
C GLY A 94 6.39 -8.18 12.40
N SER A 95 5.72 -7.17 12.95
CA SER A 95 4.40 -7.32 13.56
C SER A 95 3.31 -7.11 12.49
N PRO A 96 2.33 -8.03 12.34
CA PRO A 96 1.26 -7.93 11.34
C PRO A 96 0.20 -6.87 11.74
N ASN A 97 0.62 -5.61 11.73
CA ASN A 97 -0.24 -4.43 11.87
C ASN A 97 -0.97 -4.13 10.55
N ALA A 98 -1.92 -3.19 10.57
CA ALA A 98 -2.71 -2.80 9.40
C ALA A 98 -1.83 -2.45 8.19
N GLU A 99 -0.69 -1.80 8.43
CA GLU A 99 0.26 -1.31 7.44
C GLU A 99 0.89 -2.45 6.62
N VAL A 100 1.11 -3.62 7.22
CA VAL A 100 1.65 -4.80 6.52
C VAL A 100 0.67 -5.30 5.45
N PHE A 101 -0.62 -5.37 5.79
CA PHE A 101 -1.66 -5.80 4.85
C PHE A 101 -1.95 -4.74 3.79
N MET A 102 -1.91 -3.46 4.17
CA MET A 102 -1.99 -2.35 3.23
C MET A 102 -0.85 -2.43 2.21
N ASN A 103 0.39 -2.60 2.66
CA ASN A 103 1.56 -2.72 1.78
C ASN A 103 1.39 -3.82 0.75
N ALA A 104 0.94 -5.01 1.15
CA ALA A 104 0.64 -6.12 0.25
C ALA A 104 -0.38 -5.71 -0.83
N CYS A 105 -1.50 -5.10 -0.45
CA CYS A 105 -2.53 -4.68 -1.40
C CYS A 105 -2.02 -3.60 -2.36
N LEU A 106 -1.34 -2.58 -1.83
CA LEU A 106 -0.88 -1.42 -2.57
C LEU A 106 0.23 -1.76 -3.56
N ILE A 107 1.17 -2.62 -3.17
CA ILE A 107 2.25 -3.00 -4.08
C ILE A 107 1.73 -3.81 -5.26
N TRP A 108 0.74 -4.69 -5.04
CA TRP A 108 0.12 -5.44 -6.12
C TRP A 108 -0.72 -4.55 -7.03
N ALA A 109 -1.46 -3.60 -6.47
CA ALA A 109 -2.17 -2.60 -7.26
C ALA A 109 -1.20 -1.79 -8.13
N PHE A 110 -0.07 -1.35 -7.54
CA PHE A 110 0.98 -0.64 -8.25
C PHE A 110 1.62 -1.52 -9.34
N ALA A 111 1.99 -2.77 -9.03
CA ALA A 111 2.60 -3.73 -9.97
C ALA A 111 1.69 -3.98 -11.19
N LEU A 112 0.38 -4.10 -10.97
CA LEU A 112 -0.60 -4.26 -12.06
C LEU A 112 -0.70 -2.97 -12.89
N LEU A 113 -0.73 -1.80 -12.24
CA LEU A 113 -0.90 -0.49 -12.87
C LEU A 113 0.29 -0.09 -13.76
N VAL A 114 1.53 -0.33 -13.31
CA VAL A 114 2.74 -0.05 -14.09
C VAL A 114 2.91 -0.98 -15.29
N ARG A 115 2.20 -2.12 -15.28
CA ARG A 115 2.20 -3.14 -16.35
C ARG A 115 1.00 -3.06 -17.30
N MET A 116 0.13 -2.08 -17.15
CA MET A 116 -0.94 -1.83 -18.11
C MET A 116 -0.33 -1.33 -19.43
N ASP A 117 -0.79 -1.88 -20.55
CA ASP A 117 -0.26 -1.66 -21.89
C ASP A 117 -1.34 -1.23 -22.90
N GLY A 118 -2.50 -0.82 -22.42
CA GLY A 118 -3.61 -0.31 -23.23
C GLY A 118 -4.53 -1.40 -23.80
N ARG A 119 -4.31 -2.68 -23.48
CA ARG A 119 -5.09 -3.82 -23.98
C ARG A 119 -6.46 -3.97 -23.32
N SER A 120 -7.33 -4.81 -23.89
CA SER A 120 -8.65 -5.13 -23.31
C SER A 120 -8.55 -5.77 -21.93
N SER A 121 -7.52 -6.59 -21.70
CA SER A 121 -7.19 -7.18 -20.39
C SER A 121 -7.01 -6.15 -19.27
N ASP A 122 -6.70 -4.90 -19.61
CA ASP A 122 -6.52 -3.84 -18.61
C ASP A 122 -7.80 -3.45 -17.89
N LEU A 123 -8.98 -3.75 -18.47
CA LEU A 123 -10.25 -3.55 -17.78
C LEU A 123 -10.40 -4.54 -16.61
N TRP A 124 -10.07 -5.81 -16.83
CA TRP A 124 -9.99 -6.80 -15.76
C TRP A 124 -8.96 -6.41 -14.70
N ARG A 125 -7.78 -5.95 -15.12
CA ARG A 125 -6.77 -5.42 -14.18
C ARG A 125 -7.31 -4.24 -13.36
N SER A 126 -8.12 -3.37 -13.96
CA SER A 126 -8.76 -2.25 -13.26
C SER A 126 -9.75 -2.71 -12.19
N LEU A 127 -10.49 -3.79 -12.43
CA LEU A 127 -11.35 -4.42 -11.41
C LEU A 127 -10.51 -4.94 -10.24
N VAL A 128 -9.43 -5.68 -10.53
CA VAL A 128 -8.53 -6.22 -9.50
C VAL A 128 -7.85 -5.10 -8.71
N ILE A 129 -7.36 -4.06 -9.39
CA ILE A 129 -6.75 -2.88 -8.76
C ILE A 129 -7.76 -2.18 -7.84
N GLY A 130 -9.01 -1.98 -8.30
CA GLY A 130 -10.08 -1.44 -7.47
C GLY A 130 -10.38 -2.28 -6.23
N GLY A 131 -10.40 -3.61 -6.38
CA GLY A 131 -10.57 -4.54 -5.26
C GLY A 131 -9.42 -4.48 -4.26
N LEU A 132 -8.17 -4.37 -4.73
CA LEU A 132 -7.00 -4.21 -3.87
C LEU A 132 -7.02 -2.87 -3.11
N PHE A 133 -7.44 -1.79 -3.77
CA PHE A 133 -7.62 -0.50 -3.09
C PHE A 133 -8.74 -0.54 -2.05
N ALA A 134 -9.86 -1.20 -2.35
CA ALA A 134 -10.94 -1.44 -1.39
C ALA A 134 -10.42 -2.21 -0.17
N LEU A 135 -9.75 -3.34 -0.39
CA LEU A 135 -9.21 -4.19 0.67
C LEU A 135 -8.18 -3.44 1.53
N ALA A 136 -7.26 -2.70 0.90
CA ALA A 136 -6.31 -1.85 1.62
C ALA A 136 -7.03 -0.86 2.54
N SER A 137 -8.11 -0.25 2.05
CA SER A 137 -8.88 0.73 2.82
C SER A 137 -9.68 0.11 3.96
N PHE A 138 -10.06 -1.17 3.85
CA PHE A 138 -10.68 -1.93 4.95
C PHE A 138 -9.70 -2.28 6.08
N TYR A 139 -8.38 -2.18 5.86
CA TYR A 139 -7.39 -2.23 6.94
C TYR A 139 -7.19 -0.86 7.58
N LYS A 140 -7.17 0.20 6.77
CA LYS A 140 -7.04 1.58 7.25
C LYS A 140 -7.50 2.60 6.22
N THR A 141 -8.36 3.53 6.62
CA THR A 141 -8.99 4.50 5.72
C THR A 141 -8.01 5.51 5.13
N VAL A 142 -6.92 5.86 5.84
CA VAL A 142 -5.90 6.84 5.40
C VAL A 142 -5.18 6.44 4.12
N VAL A 143 -5.32 5.19 3.69
CA VAL A 143 -4.72 4.70 2.44
C VAL A 143 -5.24 5.40 1.19
N PHE A 144 -6.40 6.07 1.26
CA PHE A 144 -7.08 6.67 0.10
C PHE A 144 -6.21 7.62 -0.74
N ALA A 145 -5.16 8.20 -0.16
CA ALA A 145 -4.22 9.07 -0.90
C ALA A 145 -3.55 8.33 -2.07
N VAL A 146 -3.23 7.04 -1.90
CA VAL A 146 -2.56 6.22 -2.91
C VAL A 146 -3.41 5.99 -4.16
N PRO A 147 -4.65 5.44 -4.08
CA PRO A 147 -5.49 5.28 -5.26
C PRO A 147 -5.79 6.60 -5.95
N VAL A 148 -6.01 7.70 -5.20
CA VAL A 148 -6.28 9.01 -5.80
C VAL A 148 -5.10 9.51 -6.63
N LEU A 149 -3.90 9.57 -6.05
CA LEU A 149 -2.74 10.10 -6.78
C LEU A 149 -2.31 9.18 -7.95
N LEU A 150 -2.38 7.86 -7.77
CA LEU A 150 -2.10 6.91 -8.86
C LEU A 150 -3.13 7.03 -9.99
N ALA A 151 -4.42 7.23 -9.68
CA ALA A 151 -5.46 7.46 -10.68
C ALA A 151 -5.23 8.77 -11.45
N CYS A 152 -4.86 9.85 -10.77
CA CYS A 152 -4.52 11.12 -11.41
C CYS A 152 -3.36 10.96 -12.41
N VAL A 153 -2.27 10.31 -11.98
CA VAL A 153 -1.12 10.04 -12.86
C VAL A 153 -1.51 9.10 -14.01
N HIS A 154 -2.33 8.08 -13.74
CA HIS A 154 -2.77 7.15 -14.75
C HIS A 154 -3.56 7.83 -15.89
N VAL A 155 -4.41 8.81 -15.56
CA VAL A 155 -5.14 9.61 -16.56
C VAL A 155 -4.25 10.64 -17.24
N ALA A 156 -3.34 11.28 -16.49
CA ALA A 156 -2.42 12.28 -17.04
C ALA A 156 -1.46 11.67 -18.07
N PHE A 157 -0.95 10.47 -17.77
CA PHE A 157 0.04 9.74 -18.56
C PHE A 157 -0.46 8.33 -18.90
N PRO A 158 -1.45 8.17 -19.79
CA PRO A 158 -2.07 6.88 -20.08
C PRO A 158 -1.08 5.87 -20.67
N PRO A 159 -1.33 4.54 -20.55
CA PRO A 159 -0.47 3.52 -21.16
C PRO A 159 -0.27 3.74 -22.67
N ALA A 160 0.95 3.51 -23.15
CA ALA A 160 1.24 3.53 -24.58
C ALA A 160 0.40 2.44 -25.29
N GLY A 161 -0.31 2.79 -26.36
CA GLY A 161 -1.24 1.89 -27.05
C GLY A 161 -2.70 1.94 -26.57
N SER A 162 -3.01 2.69 -25.50
CA SER A 162 -4.39 2.99 -25.14
C SER A 162 -5.04 3.95 -26.16
N GLN A 163 -6.36 3.97 -26.26
CA GLN A 163 -7.14 4.98 -27.02
C GLN A 163 -7.07 6.39 -26.36
N GLY A 164 -5.94 6.74 -25.75
CA GLY A 164 -5.71 7.98 -25.02
C GLY A 164 -6.39 8.07 -23.65
N ARG A 165 -6.55 9.31 -23.17
CA ARG A 165 -7.04 9.65 -21.82
C ARG A 165 -8.45 9.13 -21.54
N ARG A 166 -9.31 8.99 -22.55
CA ARG A 166 -10.68 8.49 -22.38
C ARG A 166 -10.72 7.08 -21.82
N ARG A 167 -9.85 6.19 -22.30
CA ARG A 167 -9.79 4.81 -21.82
C ARG A 167 -9.19 4.73 -20.41
N ALA A 168 -8.15 5.52 -20.14
CA ALA A 168 -7.59 5.65 -18.80
C ALA A 168 -8.63 6.18 -17.79
N LEU A 169 -9.49 7.12 -18.21
CA LEU A 169 -10.60 7.59 -17.39
C LEU A 169 -11.60 6.46 -17.09
N VAL A 170 -11.99 5.66 -18.09
CA VAL A 170 -12.86 4.49 -17.86
C VAL A 170 -12.22 3.50 -16.88
N GLN A 171 -10.93 3.23 -17.03
CA GLN A 171 -10.19 2.34 -16.10
C GLN A 171 -10.22 2.88 -14.67
N VAL A 172 -9.98 4.18 -14.48
CA VAL A 172 -10.10 4.84 -13.17
C VAL A 172 -11.52 4.80 -12.62
N LEU A 173 -12.54 5.04 -13.46
CA LEU A 173 -13.94 4.95 -13.05
C LEU A 173 -14.30 3.53 -12.60
N VAL A 174 -13.77 2.50 -13.25
CA VAL A 174 -13.95 1.11 -12.85
C VAL A 174 -13.26 0.81 -11.52
N MET A 175 -12.00 1.25 -11.35
CA MET A 175 -11.28 1.11 -10.06
C MET A 175 -12.07 1.79 -8.93
N ALA A 176 -12.57 3.01 -9.18
CA ALA A 176 -13.35 3.78 -8.22
C ALA A 176 -14.71 3.12 -7.91
N ALA A 177 -15.43 2.64 -8.93
CA ALA A 177 -16.71 1.98 -8.77
C ALA A 177 -16.59 0.71 -7.92
N VAL A 178 -15.55 -0.11 -8.14
CA VAL A 178 -15.29 -1.29 -7.30
C VAL A 178 -14.96 -0.88 -5.87
N SER A 179 -14.11 0.14 -5.69
CA SER A 179 -13.68 0.59 -4.35
C SER A 179 -14.85 1.15 -3.54
N ILE A 180 -15.62 2.07 -4.14
CA ILE A 180 -16.77 2.72 -3.52
C ILE A 180 -17.90 1.70 -3.31
N GLY A 181 -18.20 0.88 -4.31
CA GLY A 181 -19.22 -0.18 -4.21
C GLY A 181 -18.93 -1.15 -3.08
N SER A 182 -17.66 -1.52 -2.87
CA SER A 182 -17.25 -2.38 -1.76
C SER A 182 -17.52 -1.72 -0.38
N TRP A 183 -17.25 -0.42 -0.22
CA TRP A 183 -17.62 0.30 1.01
C TRP A 183 -19.13 0.41 1.19
N VAL A 184 -19.89 0.68 0.13
CA VAL A 184 -21.35 0.70 0.18
C VAL A 184 -21.88 -0.63 0.70
N LEU A 185 -21.32 -1.76 0.26
CA LEU A 185 -21.69 -3.09 0.77
C LEU A 185 -21.36 -3.25 2.26
N VAL A 186 -20.19 -2.79 2.72
CA VAL A 186 -19.81 -2.85 4.15
C VAL A 186 -20.73 -1.98 5.01
N PHE A 187 -21.00 -0.74 4.62
CA PHE A 187 -21.95 0.12 5.33
C PHE A 187 -23.36 -0.47 5.34
N SER A 188 -23.82 -1.01 4.20
CA SER A 188 -25.12 -1.66 4.08
C SER A 188 -25.22 -2.88 4.98
N TYR A 189 -24.17 -3.69 5.06
CA TYR A 189 -24.10 -4.83 5.97
C TYR A 189 -24.31 -4.38 7.43
N PHE A 190 -23.57 -3.37 7.89
CA PHE A 190 -23.73 -2.88 9.28
C PHE A 190 -25.08 -2.18 9.50
N ALA A 191 -25.68 -1.55 8.49
CA ALA A 191 -27.03 -1.01 8.57
C ALA A 191 -28.10 -2.10 8.73
N VAL A 192 -28.07 -3.14 7.89
CA VAL A 192 -29.01 -4.26 7.96
C VAL A 192 -28.87 -5.03 9.28
N ARG A 193 -27.68 -5.07 9.86
CA ARG A 193 -27.42 -5.73 11.16
C ARG A 193 -27.70 -4.82 12.37
N GLY A 194 -28.20 -3.61 12.18
CA GLY A 194 -28.52 -2.68 13.28
C GLY A 194 -27.31 -2.10 14.00
N ARG A 195 -26.13 -2.08 13.35
CA ARG A 195 -24.83 -1.69 13.91
C ARG A 195 -24.21 -0.49 13.20
N PHE A 196 -25.00 0.24 12.41
CA PHE A 196 -24.52 1.34 11.59
C PHE A 196 -23.89 2.46 12.40
N GLU A 197 -24.52 2.92 13.48
CA GLU A 197 -23.99 4.03 14.29
C GLU A 197 -22.64 3.65 14.91
N ALA A 198 -22.54 2.47 15.53
CA ALA A 198 -21.29 1.99 16.10
C ALA A 198 -20.18 1.83 15.06
N PHE A 199 -20.51 1.43 13.82
CA PHE A 199 -19.55 1.36 12.73
C PHE A 199 -19.16 2.76 12.20
N ARG A 200 -20.11 3.69 12.11
CA ARG A 200 -19.87 5.07 11.69
C ARG A 200 -18.89 5.76 12.64
N GLU A 201 -18.92 5.43 13.93
CA GLU A 201 -17.96 5.94 14.92
C GLU A 201 -16.50 5.62 14.57
N VAL A 202 -16.21 4.56 13.80
CA VAL A 202 -14.86 4.30 13.28
C VAL A 202 -14.31 5.52 12.54
N PHE A 203 -15.13 6.20 11.74
CA PHE A 203 -14.71 7.37 10.97
C PHE A 203 -14.67 8.64 11.80
N ILE A 204 -15.67 8.82 12.67
CA ILE A 204 -15.79 9.99 13.55
C ILE A 204 -14.61 10.01 14.52
N TYR A 205 -14.36 8.89 15.22
CA TYR A 205 -13.25 8.76 16.15
C TYR A 205 -11.90 9.05 15.48
N ASN A 206 -11.62 8.46 14.30
CA ASN A 206 -10.36 8.71 13.61
C ASN A 206 -10.19 10.18 13.19
N SER A 207 -11.28 10.89 12.87
CA SER A 207 -11.23 12.32 12.55
C SER A 207 -10.84 13.17 13.77
N TYR A 208 -11.36 12.83 14.95
CA TYR A 208 -10.97 13.46 16.22
C TYR A 208 -9.57 13.07 16.65
N TYR A 209 -9.19 11.80 16.50
CA TYR A 209 -7.86 11.28 16.83
C TYR A 209 -6.77 11.99 16.01
N ALA A 210 -7.01 12.25 14.73
CA ALA A 210 -6.11 13.01 13.87
C ALA A 210 -6.06 14.52 14.21
N GLY A 211 -6.89 14.99 15.15
CA GLY A 211 -6.95 16.37 15.61
C GLY A 211 -7.60 17.33 14.58
N GLY A 212 -8.41 16.81 13.68
CA GLY A 212 -9.09 17.59 12.63
C GLY A 212 -8.17 18.09 11.51
N LEU A 213 -8.78 18.79 10.54
CA LEU A 213 -8.13 19.16 9.27
C LEU A 213 -6.89 20.05 9.46
N LYS A 214 -6.92 20.98 10.43
CA LYS A 214 -5.79 21.86 10.73
C LYS A 214 -4.55 21.10 11.17
N ASN A 215 -4.73 20.07 12.01
CA ASN A 215 -3.62 19.24 12.47
C ASN A 215 -3.13 18.30 11.37
N MET A 216 -4.02 17.78 10.53
CA MET A 216 -3.61 17.02 9.33
C MET A 216 -2.70 17.85 8.40
N PHE A 217 -3.08 19.09 8.07
CA PHE A 217 -2.24 19.98 7.26
C PHE A 217 -0.92 20.31 7.95
N ARG A 218 -0.95 20.56 9.26
CA ARG A 218 0.27 20.78 10.04
C ARG A 218 1.19 19.55 10.04
N SER A 219 0.64 18.34 10.10
CA SER A 219 1.39 17.08 10.03
C SER A 219 1.98 16.84 8.64
N LEU A 220 1.27 17.20 7.57
CA LEU A 220 1.82 17.15 6.21
C LEU A 220 3.03 18.07 6.03
N LEU A 221 3.00 19.23 6.67
CA LEU A 221 4.07 20.24 6.67
C LEU A 221 5.04 20.08 7.84
N ALA A 222 4.89 19.04 8.68
CA ALA A 222 5.74 18.86 9.84
C ALA A 222 7.20 18.72 9.35
N PRO A 223 8.17 19.40 9.98
CA PRO A 223 9.55 19.36 9.52
C PRO A 223 10.02 17.91 9.41
N VAL A 224 10.78 17.64 8.35
CA VAL A 224 11.55 16.40 8.19
C VAL A 224 12.41 16.12 9.44
N ARG A 225 12.69 17.12 10.28
CA ARG A 225 13.36 16.97 11.59
C ARG A 225 12.62 16.11 12.62
N ARG A 226 11.27 16.10 12.67
CA ARG A 226 10.52 15.09 13.47
C ARG A 226 10.56 13.72 12.81
N THR A 227 10.68 13.69 11.48
CA THR A 227 10.85 12.44 10.76
C THR A 227 12.27 11.91 10.83
N SER A 228 13.32 12.70 11.02
CA SER A 228 14.70 12.17 11.10
C SER A 228 14.96 11.38 12.38
N GLU A 229 14.10 11.54 13.40
CA GLU A 229 14.09 10.71 14.60
C GLU A 229 13.34 9.38 14.38
N LEU A 230 12.57 9.24 13.29
CA LEU A 230 11.62 8.13 13.06
C LEU A 230 11.67 7.49 11.67
N PHE A 231 12.31 8.15 10.70
CA PHE A 231 12.70 7.68 9.39
C PHE A 231 14.09 7.13 9.59
N PRO A 232 14.21 5.81 9.74
CA PRO A 232 15.45 5.24 10.21
C PRO A 232 16.58 5.55 9.25
N ASN A 233 17.74 5.94 9.79
CA ASN A 233 18.92 6.25 8.98
C ASN A 233 19.30 5.11 8.03
N PHE A 234 18.94 3.86 8.36
CA PHE A 234 19.16 2.69 7.50
C PHE A 234 18.35 2.71 6.19
N LEU A 235 17.25 3.48 6.10
CA LEU A 235 16.49 3.68 4.87
C LEU A 235 17.09 4.74 3.95
N ASN A 236 18.02 5.59 4.43
CA ASN A 236 18.61 6.67 3.64
C ASN A 236 19.26 6.17 2.33
N PRO A 237 20.03 5.07 2.32
CA PRO A 237 20.52 4.51 1.06
C PRO A 237 19.38 4.20 0.08
N LEU A 238 18.32 3.50 0.53
CA LEU A 238 17.18 3.20 -0.34
C LEU A 238 16.45 4.44 -0.83
N ALA A 239 16.34 5.48 0.00
CA ALA A 239 15.76 6.76 -0.40
C ALA A 239 16.59 7.46 -1.48
N ILE A 240 17.93 7.45 -1.35
CA ILE A 240 18.85 8.00 -2.37
C ILE A 240 18.74 7.20 -3.66
N PHE A 241 18.86 5.88 -3.60
CA PHE A 241 18.75 5.00 -4.76
C PHE A 241 17.37 5.16 -5.42
N THR A 242 16.29 5.26 -4.65
CA THR A 242 14.94 5.49 -5.18
C THR A 242 14.80 6.84 -5.87
N SER A 243 15.40 7.90 -5.31
CA SER A 243 15.39 9.23 -5.93
C SER A 243 16.10 9.22 -7.28
N VAL A 244 17.26 8.56 -7.36
CA VAL A 244 17.98 8.35 -8.63
C VAL A 244 17.11 7.56 -9.62
N GLY A 245 16.46 6.49 -9.15
CA GLY A 245 15.60 5.63 -9.96
C GLY A 245 14.38 6.37 -10.51
N ALA A 246 13.71 7.15 -9.67
CA ALA A 246 12.56 7.96 -10.06
C ALA A 246 12.94 9.01 -11.12
N VAL A 247 14.02 9.75 -10.90
CA VAL A 247 14.54 10.75 -11.86
C VAL A 247 14.91 10.10 -13.18
N PHE A 248 15.66 9.00 -13.15
CA PHE A 248 16.07 8.31 -14.38
C PHE A 248 14.87 7.69 -15.11
N CYS A 249 13.92 7.12 -14.37
CA CYS A 249 12.68 6.62 -14.95
C CYS A 249 11.88 7.74 -15.60
N ILE A 250 11.83 8.96 -15.07
CA ILE A 250 11.20 10.09 -15.77
C ILE A 250 11.83 10.30 -17.16
N PHE A 251 13.17 10.26 -17.25
CA PHE A 251 13.87 10.46 -18.53
C PHE A 251 13.67 9.33 -19.54
N LYS A 252 13.46 8.08 -19.09
CA LYS A 252 13.23 6.93 -19.98
C LYS A 252 11.74 6.65 -20.25
N SER A 253 10.89 6.87 -19.27
CA SER A 253 9.44 6.64 -19.29
C SER A 253 8.76 7.53 -18.24
N LEU A 254 8.33 8.72 -18.68
CA LEU A 254 7.66 9.70 -17.84
C LEU A 254 6.52 9.09 -17.01
N ARG A 255 5.75 8.16 -17.59
CA ARG A 255 4.68 7.43 -16.90
C ARG A 255 5.18 6.64 -15.69
N LEU A 256 6.22 5.81 -15.86
CA LEU A 256 6.73 4.97 -14.76
C LEU A 256 7.32 5.83 -13.65
N GLY A 257 8.10 6.86 -14.01
CA GLY A 257 8.66 7.81 -13.06
C GLY A 257 7.56 8.55 -12.29
N ALA A 258 6.54 9.06 -12.99
CA ALA A 258 5.42 9.76 -12.37
C ALA A 258 4.58 8.87 -11.45
N LEU A 259 4.38 7.58 -11.81
CA LEU A 259 3.66 6.63 -10.96
C LEU A 259 4.42 6.34 -9.67
N LEU A 260 5.75 6.13 -9.75
CA LEU A 260 6.57 5.92 -8.56
C LEU A 260 6.59 7.16 -7.65
N ILE A 261 6.72 8.35 -8.22
CA ILE A 261 6.67 9.61 -7.46
C ILE A 261 5.30 9.80 -6.81
N ALA A 262 4.20 9.53 -7.52
CA ALA A 262 2.87 9.57 -6.93
C ALA A 262 2.72 8.56 -5.79
N PHE A 263 3.29 7.36 -5.91
CA PHE A 263 3.26 6.37 -4.84
C PHE A 263 4.05 6.85 -3.61
N ILE A 264 5.22 7.45 -3.82
CA ILE A 264 6.05 8.07 -2.77
C ILE A 264 5.32 9.22 -2.06
N ILE A 265 4.75 10.15 -2.81
CA ILE A 265 4.01 11.29 -2.26
C ILE A 265 2.77 10.80 -1.51
N ALA A 266 2.03 9.86 -2.08
CA ALA A 266 0.86 9.28 -1.43
C ALA A 266 1.20 8.53 -0.14
N THR A 267 2.35 7.85 -0.11
CA THR A 267 2.88 7.18 1.08
C THR A 267 3.12 8.20 2.20
N TRP A 268 3.77 9.31 1.89
CA TRP A 268 3.97 10.40 2.85
C TRP A 268 2.64 10.95 3.38
N ILE A 269 1.67 11.20 2.50
CA ILE A 269 0.33 11.64 2.90
C ILE A 269 -0.31 10.61 3.83
N GLY A 270 -0.27 9.32 3.50
CA GLY A 270 -0.82 8.24 4.32
C GLY A 270 -0.20 8.14 5.73
N ILE A 271 1.09 8.46 5.86
CA ILE A 271 1.81 8.52 7.15
C ILE A 271 1.40 9.75 7.97
N ALA A 272 1.22 10.90 7.30
CA ALA A 272 0.92 12.17 7.96
C ALA A 272 -0.55 12.32 8.37
N LEU A 273 -1.49 11.73 7.61
CA LEU A 273 -2.94 11.87 7.80
C LEU A 273 -3.46 11.45 9.19
N PRO A 274 -2.97 10.36 9.81
CA PRO A 274 -3.35 10.01 11.18
C PRO A 274 -2.96 11.05 12.25
N GLY A 275 -2.15 12.06 11.92
CA GLY A 275 -1.69 13.09 12.85
C GLY A 275 -0.57 12.65 13.79
N GLY A 276 -0.46 11.36 14.10
CA GLY A 276 0.65 10.75 14.85
C GLY A 276 1.71 10.14 13.95
N PHE A 277 2.99 10.26 14.32
CA PHE A 277 4.12 9.67 13.60
C PHE A 277 4.63 8.42 14.34
N TRP A 278 3.85 7.34 14.32
CA TRP A 278 4.27 6.09 14.95
C TRP A 278 5.23 5.31 14.03
N PRO A 279 6.22 4.57 14.58
CA PRO A 279 7.19 3.86 13.76
C PRO A 279 6.58 2.92 12.73
N HIS A 280 5.51 2.19 13.09
CA HIS A 280 4.82 1.28 12.17
C HIS A 280 4.16 1.98 10.97
N TYR A 281 3.88 3.29 11.02
CA TYR A 281 3.37 4.01 9.84
C TYR A 281 4.43 4.13 8.74
N TYR A 282 5.70 4.25 9.13
CA TYR A 282 6.80 4.37 8.19
C TYR A 282 7.09 3.06 7.43
N GLN A 283 6.46 1.94 7.81
CA GLN A 283 6.48 0.72 7.02
C GLN A 283 5.91 0.92 5.61
N LEU A 284 5.03 1.92 5.41
CA LEU A 284 4.47 2.25 4.10
C LEU A 284 5.55 2.70 3.10
N TRP A 285 6.72 3.15 3.57
CA TRP A 285 7.86 3.48 2.71
C TRP A 285 8.55 2.27 2.12
N LEU A 286 8.47 1.11 2.77
CA LEU A 286 9.31 -0.04 2.41
C LEU A 286 9.06 -0.52 0.97
N PRO A 287 7.81 -0.74 0.49
CA PRO A 287 7.60 -1.16 -0.89
C PRO A 287 8.06 -0.15 -1.95
N PRO A 288 7.67 1.14 -1.93
CA PRO A 288 8.09 2.09 -2.97
C PRO A 288 9.61 2.31 -2.97
N LEU A 289 10.26 2.30 -1.81
CA LEU A 289 11.71 2.41 -1.73
C LEU A 289 12.44 1.18 -2.28
N ALA A 290 11.94 -0.02 -1.99
CA ALA A 290 12.52 -1.25 -2.54
C ALA A 290 12.40 -1.29 -4.07
N VAL A 291 11.23 -0.93 -4.62
CA VAL A 291 11.00 -0.85 -6.07
C VAL A 291 11.90 0.19 -6.72
N GLY A 292 11.92 1.42 -6.19
CA GLY A 292 12.72 2.50 -6.74
C GLY A 292 14.22 2.19 -6.74
N ALA A 293 14.73 1.63 -5.65
CA ALA A 293 16.12 1.21 -5.58
C ALA A 293 16.43 0.06 -6.56
N GLY A 294 15.54 -0.92 -6.69
CA GLY A 294 15.69 -1.99 -7.68
C GLY A 294 15.72 -1.49 -9.12
N TRP A 295 14.87 -0.50 -9.46
CA TRP A 295 14.90 0.17 -10.77
C TRP A 295 16.26 0.82 -11.04
N THR A 296 16.84 1.51 -10.07
CA THR A 296 18.19 2.12 -10.19
C THR A 296 19.27 1.09 -10.49
N VAL A 297 19.31 -0.02 -9.75
CA VAL A 297 20.31 -1.06 -9.98
C VAL A 297 20.14 -1.71 -11.36
N GLY A 298 18.90 -2.03 -11.75
CA GLY A 298 18.64 -2.61 -13.07
C GLY A 298 19.01 -1.67 -14.22
N LEU A 299 18.88 -0.36 -14.02
CA LEU A 299 19.33 0.65 -14.99
C LEU A 299 20.86 0.69 -15.11
N LEU A 300 21.57 0.74 -13.98
CA LEU A 300 23.03 0.72 -13.95
C LEU A 300 23.60 -0.53 -14.61
N ALA A 301 23.00 -1.69 -14.35
CA ALA A 301 23.40 -2.97 -14.94
C ALA A 301 23.26 -2.99 -16.48
N ARG A 302 22.24 -2.31 -17.03
CA ARG A 302 22.08 -2.20 -18.49
C ARG A 302 23.10 -1.27 -19.12
N VAL A 303 23.30 -0.09 -18.54
CA VAL A 303 24.27 0.89 -19.06
C VAL A 303 25.69 0.31 -19.08
N THR A 304 26.07 -0.45 -18.06
CA THR A 304 27.38 -1.10 -18.02
C THR A 304 27.50 -2.24 -19.03
N ALA A 305 26.43 -3.00 -19.27
CA ALA A 305 26.40 -4.03 -20.31
C ALA A 305 26.54 -3.43 -21.71
N GLU A 306 25.77 -2.39 -22.05
CA GLU A 306 25.84 -1.70 -23.36
C GLU A 306 27.23 -1.13 -23.65
N ARG A 307 27.92 -0.58 -22.64
CA ARG A 307 29.29 -0.07 -22.77
C ARG A 307 30.37 -1.15 -22.95
N ARG A 308 30.10 -2.41 -22.61
CA ARG A 308 31.07 -3.51 -22.80
C ARG A 308 31.04 -4.09 -24.22
N PHE A 309 30.03 -3.74 -25.01
CA PHE A 309 29.85 -4.23 -26.38
C PHE A 309 29.95 -3.10 -27.44
N ALA A 310 30.39 -1.91 -27.04
CA ALA A 310 30.71 -0.77 -27.90
C ALA A 310 32.23 -0.54 -27.87
#